data_AF-D9MWU1-F1
#
_entry.id   AF-D9MWU1-F1
#
_cell.length_a   1.000
_cell.length_b   1.000
_cell.length_c   1.000
_cell.angle_alpha   90.00
_cell.angle_beta   90.00
_cell.angle_gamma   90.00
#
_symmetry.space_group_name_H-M   'P 1'
#
loop_
_entity.id
_entity.type
_entity.pdbx_description
1 polymer ?
#
loop_
_entity_poly.entity_id
_entity_poly.type
_entity_poly.pdbx_seq_one_letter_code
_entity_poly.pdbx_strand_id
1 'polypeptide(L)'
;MGRKKVEIKRIENKSSRQVTFSKRRNGLIEKARQLSILCESSIAVLVVSGSGKLYKSASGDNMSKIIDRYEIHHADELEALDLAEKTRNYLPLKELLEIVQSKLEESNVDNASVDTLISLEEQLETALSVTRARKTELMMGEVKSLQKTDLAEKIRNYLPHKELLEIVQRFSNIYGGTARDCSVSN
;
A
#
# COMPACT_ATOMS: atom_id res chain seq x y z
N MET A 1 43.55 20.68 15.25
CA MET A 1 43.55 20.23 13.83
C MET A 1 42.13 20.33 13.28
N GLY A 2 41.87 21.27 12.36
CA GLY A 2 40.54 21.53 11.79
C GLY A 2 40.08 20.51 10.75
N ARG A 3 38.82 20.60 10.33
CA ARG A 3 38.19 19.71 9.34
C ARG A 3 38.68 20.10 7.93
N LYS A 4 39.38 19.19 7.24
CA LYS A 4 39.80 19.38 5.83
C LYS A 4 38.76 18.79 4.88
N LYS A 5 38.60 19.41 3.70
CA LYS A 5 37.81 18.86 2.60
C LYS A 5 38.43 17.53 2.16
N VAL A 6 37.58 16.53 1.92
CA VAL A 6 37.98 15.19 1.47
C VAL A 6 37.16 14.80 0.25
N GLU A 7 37.79 14.12 -0.71
CA GLU A 7 37.12 13.58 -1.89
C GLU A 7 36.20 12.39 -1.51
N ILE A 8 35.10 12.22 -2.25
CA ILE A 8 34.20 11.07 -2.08
C ILE A 8 34.77 9.90 -2.90
N LYS A 9 35.74 9.21 -2.31
CA LYS A 9 36.33 7.96 -2.80
C LYS A 9 36.66 7.03 -1.64
N ARG A 10 36.99 5.78 -1.93
CA ARG A 10 37.42 4.81 -0.91
C ARG A 10 38.65 5.35 -0.16
N ILE A 11 38.59 5.36 1.17
CA ILE A 11 39.72 5.76 2.01
C ILE A 11 40.70 4.59 2.07
N GLU A 12 41.90 4.74 1.54
CA GLU A 12 42.86 3.63 1.44
C GLU A 12 43.44 3.22 2.81
N ASN A 13 43.82 4.20 3.63
CA ASN A 13 44.35 3.94 4.96
C ASN A 13 43.28 3.30 5.86
N LYS A 14 43.58 2.08 6.36
CA LYS A 14 42.66 1.26 7.16
C LYS A 14 42.22 1.94 8.47
N SER A 15 43.13 2.56 9.20
CA SER A 15 42.84 3.23 10.47
C SER A 15 41.95 4.47 10.24
N SER A 16 42.30 5.30 9.26
CA SER A 16 41.48 6.45 8.86
C SER A 16 40.10 6.01 8.37
N ARG A 17 40.01 4.93 7.60
CA ARG A 17 38.74 4.36 7.13
C ARG A 17 37.87 3.89 8.29
N GLN A 18 38.43 3.20 9.28
CA GLN A 18 37.70 2.73 10.46
C GLN A 18 37.16 3.90 11.30
N VAL A 19 38.01 4.90 11.59
CA VAL A 19 37.59 6.09 12.34
C VAL A 19 36.52 6.87 11.58
N THR A 20 36.68 7.03 10.26
CA THR A 20 35.70 7.72 9.42
C THR A 20 34.38 6.97 9.35
N PHE A 21 34.42 5.65 9.22
CA PHE A 21 33.22 4.80 9.26
C PHE A 21 32.43 5.02 10.55
N SER A 22 33.09 4.91 11.70
CA SER A 22 32.43 5.12 13.00
C SER A 22 31.80 6.51 13.11
N LYS A 23 32.54 7.56 12.72
CA LYS A 23 32.04 8.95 12.78
C LYS A 23 30.89 9.20 11.81
N ARG A 24 31.00 8.74 10.55
CA ARG A 24 29.96 8.94 9.54
C ARG A 24 28.71 8.11 9.82
N ARG A 25 28.86 6.86 10.25
CA ARG A 25 27.75 6.00 10.67
C ARG A 25 26.97 6.66 11.80
N ASN A 26 27.66 7.11 12.86
CA ASN A 26 26.99 7.77 13.98
C ASN A 26 26.32 9.09 13.54
N GLY A 27 26.97 9.88 12.68
CA GLY A 27 26.38 11.09 12.12
C GLY A 27 25.14 10.83 11.26
N LEU A 28 25.12 9.73 10.50
CA LEU A 28 23.96 9.30 9.72
C LEU A 28 22.79 8.89 10.62
N ILE A 29 23.07 8.08 11.65
CA ILE A 29 22.07 7.65 12.63
C ILE A 29 21.46 8.87 13.33
N GLU A 30 22.28 9.84 13.72
CA GLU A 30 21.80 11.05 14.38
C GLU A 30 20.94 11.92 13.46
N LYS A 31 21.30 12.03 12.18
CA LYS A 31 20.46 12.71 11.17
C LYS A 31 19.12 12.01 10.95
N ALA A 32 19.14 10.67 10.86
CA ALA A 32 17.92 9.88 10.75
C ALA A 32 17.01 10.08 11.98
N ARG A 33 17.59 10.10 13.18
CA ARG A 33 16.87 10.38 14.43
C ARG A 33 16.24 11.78 14.41
N GLN A 34 17.00 12.80 14.01
CA GLN A 34 16.50 14.17 13.92
C GLN A 34 15.34 14.28 12.92
N LEU A 35 15.48 13.69 11.73
CA LEU A 35 14.42 13.68 10.72
C LEU A 35 13.16 12.98 11.23
N SER A 36 13.34 11.84 11.89
CA SER A 36 12.25 11.07 12.50
C SER A 36 11.45 11.90 13.51
N ILE A 37 12.13 12.70 14.34
CA ILE A 37 11.47 13.57 15.32
C ILE A 37 10.82 14.78 14.65
N LEU A 38 11.51 15.43 13.71
CA LEU A 38 11.03 16.67 13.08
C LEU A 38 9.81 16.44 12.17
N CYS A 39 9.71 15.27 11.56
CA CYS A 39 8.69 14.96 10.56
C CYS A 39 7.80 13.77 10.95
N GLU A 40 7.88 13.29 12.19
CA GLU A 40 7.12 12.14 12.70
C GLU A 40 7.25 10.88 11.83
N SER A 41 8.39 10.71 11.15
CA SER A 41 8.62 9.61 10.21
C SER A 41 9.30 8.42 10.90
N SER A 42 8.92 7.19 10.53
CA SER A 42 9.64 5.97 10.92
C SER A 42 10.83 5.74 9.99
N ILE A 43 12.05 5.63 10.53
CA ILE A 43 13.27 5.48 9.74
C ILE A 43 14.12 4.34 10.29
N ALA A 44 14.52 3.41 9.42
CA ALA A 44 15.50 2.37 9.71
C ALA A 44 16.79 2.62 8.94
N VAL A 45 17.93 2.46 9.61
CA VAL A 45 19.27 2.53 8.99
C VAL A 45 19.99 1.22 9.24
N LEU A 46 20.38 0.55 8.16
CA LEU A 46 21.20 -0.66 8.18
C LEU A 46 22.53 -0.38 7.47
N VAL A 47 23.64 -0.74 8.10
CA VAL A 47 24.98 -0.56 7.55
C VAL A 47 25.79 -1.83 7.76
N VAL A 48 26.24 -2.43 6.66
CA VAL A 48 27.20 -3.54 6.69
C VAL A 48 28.60 -2.95 6.48
N SER A 49 29.52 -3.20 7.41
CA SER A 49 30.90 -2.75 7.23
C SER A 49 31.62 -3.58 6.17
N GLY A 50 32.76 -3.08 5.68
CA GLY A 50 33.65 -3.88 4.82
C GLY A 50 34.24 -5.13 5.51
N SER A 51 33.96 -5.35 6.79
CA SER A 51 34.30 -6.59 7.52
C SER A 51 33.09 -7.51 7.71
N GLY A 52 31.95 -7.21 7.09
CA GLY A 52 30.70 -7.98 7.22
C GLY A 52 29.92 -7.73 8.52
N LYS A 53 30.33 -6.78 9.38
CA LYS A 53 29.59 -6.50 10.62
C LYS A 53 28.35 -5.67 10.32
N LEU A 54 27.20 -6.14 10.77
CA LEU A 54 25.93 -5.44 10.65
C LEU A 54 25.75 -4.43 11.81
N TYR A 55 25.41 -3.20 11.45
CA TYR A 55 24.98 -2.15 12.37
C TYR A 55 23.57 -1.72 12.01
N LYS A 56 22.68 -1.68 12.99
CA LYS A 56 21.26 -1.33 12.78
C LYS A 56 20.80 -0.28 13.79
N SER A 57 19.94 0.62 13.36
CA SER A 57 19.24 1.58 14.22
C SER A 57 17.86 1.90 13.65
N ALA A 58 16.86 2.05 14.52
CA ALA A 58 15.53 2.52 14.16
C ALA A 58 15.21 3.83 14.92
N SER A 59 14.38 4.68 14.33
CA SER A 59 13.84 5.89 14.94
C SER A 59 12.37 6.04 14.53
N GLY A 60 11.53 6.54 15.45
CA GLY A 60 10.08 6.71 15.25
C GLY A 60 9.27 5.45 15.52
N ASP A 61 9.78 4.27 15.18
CA ASP A 61 9.15 2.98 15.52
C ASP A 61 10.23 1.89 15.72
N ASN A 62 9.80 0.67 16.08
CA ASN A 62 10.69 -0.47 16.19
C ASN A 62 11.11 -1.03 14.81
N MET A 63 12.31 -1.61 14.77
CA MET A 63 12.90 -2.12 13.53
C MET A 63 12.02 -3.15 12.82
N SER A 64 11.43 -4.09 13.57
CA SER A 64 10.59 -5.15 13.00
C SER A 64 9.39 -4.56 12.27
N LYS A 65 8.62 -3.67 12.89
CA LYS A 65 7.46 -3.01 12.27
C LYS A 65 7.83 -2.18 11.04
N ILE A 66 9.03 -1.60 10.99
CA ILE A 66 9.48 -0.87 9.80
C ILE A 66 9.76 -1.86 8.67
N ILE A 67 10.40 -2.99 8.96
CA ILE A 67 10.67 -4.06 7.99
C ILE A 67 9.35 -4.69 7.53
N ASP A 68 8.45 -5.04 8.45
CA ASP A 68 7.14 -5.64 8.12
C ASP A 68 6.35 -4.73 7.18
N ARG A 69 6.31 -3.42 7.45
CA ARG A 69 5.66 -2.44 6.57
C ARG A 69 6.34 -2.36 5.20
N TYR A 70 7.67 -2.43 5.16
CA TYR A 70 8.40 -2.45 3.90
C TYR A 70 8.09 -3.70 3.08
N GLU A 71 8.10 -4.89 3.70
CA GLU A 71 7.80 -6.16 3.02
C GLU A 71 6.37 -6.20 2.47
N ILE A 72 5.38 -5.72 3.23
CA ILE A 72 3.99 -5.62 2.77
C ILE A 72 3.88 -4.70 1.55
N HIS A 73 4.44 -3.49 1.62
CA HIS A 73 4.38 -2.56 0.50
C HIS A 73 5.16 -3.03 -0.73
N HIS A 74 6.27 -3.72 -0.52
CA HIS A 74 7.09 -4.24 -1.61
C HIS A 74 6.49 -5.48 -2.26
N ALA A 75 5.73 -6.29 -1.52
CA ALA A 75 4.95 -7.40 -2.06
C ALA A 75 3.84 -6.88 -2.99
N ASP A 76 3.11 -5.86 -2.57
CA ASP A 76 2.08 -5.22 -3.40
C ASP A 76 2.67 -4.63 -4.71
N GLU A 77 3.87 -4.03 -4.64
CA GLU A 77 4.56 -3.47 -5.81
C GLU A 77 5.07 -4.58 -6.77
N LEU A 78 5.59 -5.69 -6.22
CA LEU A 78 6.05 -6.82 -7.02
C LEU A 78 4.88 -7.56 -7.69
N GLU A 79 3.78 -7.76 -6.96
CA GLU A 79 2.55 -8.35 -7.51
C GLU A 79 1.91 -7.46 -8.58
N ALA A 80 1.94 -6.13 -8.42
CA ALA A 80 1.44 -5.20 -9.43
C ALA A 80 2.28 -5.23 -10.72
N LEU A 81 3.60 -5.33 -10.61
CA LEU A 81 4.51 -5.45 -11.76
C LEU A 81 4.36 -6.80 -12.47
N ASP A 82 4.32 -7.91 -11.72
CA ASP A 82 4.12 -9.26 -12.25
C ASP A 82 2.75 -9.42 -12.92
N LEU A 83 1.69 -8.87 -12.31
CA LEU A 83 0.34 -8.90 -12.89
C LEU A 83 0.27 -8.06 -14.17
N ALA A 84 0.93 -6.89 -14.23
CA ALA A 84 0.95 -6.07 -15.44
C ALA A 84 1.73 -6.71 -16.60
N GLU A 85 2.77 -7.48 -16.30
CA GLU A 85 3.55 -8.23 -17.29
C GLU A 85 2.78 -9.46 -17.77
N LYS A 86 2.18 -10.23 -16.85
CA LYS A 86 1.29 -11.36 -17.16
C LYS A 86 0.05 -10.95 -17.95
N THR A 87 -0.50 -9.77 -17.70
CA THR A 87 -1.67 -9.23 -18.42
C THR A 87 -1.34 -8.84 -19.86
N ARG A 88 -0.08 -8.51 -20.19
CA ARG A 88 0.31 -8.21 -21.59
C ARG A 88 0.56 -9.45 -22.44
N ASN A 89 0.93 -10.56 -21.82
CA ASN A 89 1.45 -11.73 -22.52
C ASN A 89 0.44 -12.89 -22.64
N TYR A 90 -0.77 -12.77 -22.09
CA TYR A 90 -1.79 -13.83 -22.21
C TYR A 90 -2.69 -13.61 -23.43
N LEU A 91 -2.97 -14.71 -24.15
CA LEU A 91 -3.93 -14.73 -25.23
C LEU A 91 -5.36 -14.59 -24.68
N PRO A 92 -6.28 -13.92 -25.39
CA PRO A 92 -7.68 -13.83 -25.00
C PRO A 92 -8.28 -15.23 -24.71
N LEU A 93 -9.14 -15.32 -23.69
CA LEU A 93 -9.73 -16.60 -23.22
C LEU A 93 -10.36 -17.44 -24.34
N LYS A 94 -10.91 -16.77 -25.37
CA LYS A 94 -11.51 -17.42 -26.53
C LYS A 94 -10.48 -18.16 -27.39
N GLU A 95 -9.31 -17.58 -27.60
CA GLU A 95 -8.22 -18.19 -28.35
C GLU A 95 -7.58 -19.36 -27.58
N LEU A 96 -7.47 -19.24 -26.26
CA LEU A 96 -7.04 -20.35 -25.39
C LEU A 96 -8.00 -21.56 -25.50
N LEU A 97 -9.31 -21.29 -25.51
CA LEU A 97 -10.32 -22.33 -25.69
C LEU A 97 -10.20 -23.04 -27.04
N GLU A 98 -9.96 -22.29 -28.11
CA GLU A 98 -9.75 -22.86 -29.46
C GLU A 98 -8.47 -23.70 -29.55
N ILE A 99 -7.39 -23.32 -28.86
CA ILE A 99 -6.14 -24.11 -28.81
C ILE A 99 -6.35 -25.40 -28.02
N VAL A 100 -7.01 -25.34 -26.85
CA VAL A 100 -7.32 -26.53 -26.04
C VAL A 100 -8.21 -27.48 -26.83
N GLN A 101 -9.25 -26.98 -27.49
CA GLN A 101 -10.16 -27.79 -28.30
C GLN A 101 -9.45 -28.42 -29.50
N SER A 102 -8.66 -27.65 -30.26
CA SER A 102 -7.98 -28.17 -31.47
C SER A 102 -6.84 -29.15 -31.20
N LYS A 103 -6.17 -29.07 -30.04
CA LYS A 103 -5.02 -29.92 -29.70
C LYS A 103 -5.34 -31.13 -28.84
N LEU A 104 -6.46 -31.13 -28.13
CA LEU A 104 -6.83 -32.20 -27.19
C LEU A 104 -8.09 -32.97 -27.61
N GLU A 105 -8.62 -32.70 -28.79
CA GLU A 105 -9.57 -33.61 -29.44
C GLU A 105 -8.88 -34.93 -29.86
N GLU A 106 -9.62 -36.03 -29.72
CA GLU A 106 -9.14 -37.42 -29.71
C GLU A 106 -8.33 -37.88 -30.94
N SER A 107 -8.30 -37.10 -32.02
CA SER A 107 -7.61 -37.43 -33.28
C SER A 107 -6.21 -36.80 -33.46
N ASN A 108 -5.74 -35.94 -32.56
CA ASN A 108 -4.46 -35.20 -32.73
C ASN A 108 -3.47 -35.31 -31.57
N VAL A 109 -3.78 -36.13 -30.57
CA VAL A 109 -2.97 -36.27 -29.33
C VAL A 109 -1.54 -36.76 -29.62
N ASP A 110 -1.34 -37.55 -30.68
CA ASP A 110 -0.02 -38.07 -31.07
C ASP A 110 0.94 -37.01 -31.67
N ASN A 111 0.46 -35.80 -32.00
CA ASN A 111 1.25 -34.73 -32.60
C ASN A 111 1.55 -33.56 -31.64
N ALA A 112 1.10 -33.62 -30.39
CA ALA A 112 1.35 -32.56 -29.42
C ALA A 112 2.77 -32.67 -28.84
N SER A 113 3.70 -31.83 -29.31
CA SER A 113 5.05 -31.74 -28.75
C SER A 113 5.00 -31.30 -27.28
N VAL A 114 5.87 -31.88 -26.44
CA VAL A 114 6.02 -31.57 -25.01
C VAL A 114 6.20 -30.07 -24.79
N ASP A 115 6.98 -29.38 -25.64
CA ASP A 115 7.18 -27.93 -25.54
C ASP A 115 5.87 -27.14 -25.71
N THR A 116 4.96 -27.65 -26.53
CA THR A 116 3.66 -26.99 -26.74
C THR A 116 2.68 -27.21 -25.58
N LEU A 117 2.82 -28.33 -24.86
CA LEU A 117 2.04 -28.61 -23.65
C LEU A 117 2.53 -27.76 -22.48
N ILE A 118 3.85 -27.61 -22.33
CA ILE A 118 4.46 -26.71 -21.32
C ILE A 118 3.99 -25.27 -21.56
N SER A 119 4.07 -24.78 -22.80
CA SER A 119 3.61 -23.42 -23.11
C SER A 119 2.11 -23.22 -22.86
N LEU A 120 1.29 -24.26 -23.07
CA LEU A 120 -0.14 -24.20 -22.79
C LEU A 120 -0.44 -24.19 -21.28
N GLU A 121 0.31 -24.97 -20.50
CA GLU A 121 0.24 -24.97 -19.04
C GLU A 121 0.56 -23.58 -18.46
N GLU A 122 1.65 -22.96 -18.92
CA GLU A 122 2.05 -21.61 -18.51
C GLU A 122 0.97 -20.56 -18.85
N GLN A 123 0.33 -20.67 -20.02
CA GLN A 123 -0.76 -19.78 -20.42
C GLN A 123 -2.01 -19.96 -19.57
N LEU A 124 -2.38 -21.21 -19.23
CA LEU A 124 -3.52 -21.51 -18.37
C LEU A 124 -3.28 -21.05 -16.93
N GLU A 125 -2.08 -21.24 -16.40
CA GLU A 125 -1.70 -20.79 -15.07
C GLU A 125 -1.75 -19.25 -14.98
N THR A 126 -1.27 -18.57 -16.03
CA THR A 126 -1.36 -17.12 -16.14
C THR A 126 -2.82 -16.65 -16.19
N ALA A 127 -3.67 -17.27 -17.02
CA ALA A 127 -5.09 -16.92 -17.12
C ALA A 127 -5.85 -17.14 -15.80
N LEU A 128 -5.53 -18.22 -15.09
CA LEU A 128 -6.08 -18.52 -13.77
C LEU A 128 -5.69 -17.44 -12.75
N SER A 129 -4.41 -17.04 -12.76
CA SER A 129 -3.89 -15.99 -11.88
C SER A 129 -4.60 -14.65 -12.11
N VAL A 130 -4.69 -14.20 -13.36
CA VAL A 130 -5.38 -12.95 -13.74
C VAL A 130 -6.87 -13.00 -13.33
N THR A 131 -7.53 -14.14 -13.56
CA THR A 131 -8.95 -14.32 -13.18
C THR A 131 -9.13 -14.23 -11.67
N ARG A 132 -8.25 -14.86 -10.89
CA ARG A 132 -8.28 -14.79 -9.42
C ARG A 132 -8.05 -13.37 -8.94
N ALA A 133 -7.06 -12.67 -9.48
CA ALA A 133 -6.78 -11.27 -9.13
C ALA A 133 -7.99 -10.37 -9.40
N ARG A 134 -8.61 -10.49 -10.58
CA ARG A 134 -9.80 -9.71 -10.93
C ARG A 134 -10.99 -10.03 -10.03
N LYS A 135 -11.19 -11.30 -9.68
CA LYS A 135 -12.23 -11.71 -8.73
C LYS A 135 -12.01 -11.07 -7.35
N THR A 136 -10.78 -11.10 -6.85
CA THR A 136 -10.42 -10.49 -5.56
C THR A 136 -10.66 -8.97 -5.58
N GLU A 137 -10.27 -8.28 -6.65
CA GLU A 137 -10.50 -6.85 -6.82
C GLU A 137 -11.99 -6.48 -6.75
N LEU A 138 -12.84 -7.24 -7.48
CA LEU A 138 -14.28 -7.05 -7.47
C LEU A 138 -14.88 -7.32 -6.08
N MET A 139 -14.48 -8.42 -5.43
CA MET A 139 -14.94 -8.75 -4.07
C MET A 139 -14.54 -7.66 -3.06
N MET A 140 -13.32 -7.14 -3.13
CA MET A 140 -12.90 -6.02 -2.29
C MET A 140 -13.70 -4.75 -2.57
N GLY A 141 -14.05 -4.50 -3.83
CA GLY A 141 -14.96 -3.42 -4.23
C GLY A 141 -16.34 -3.54 -3.58
N GLU A 142 -16.92 -4.74 -3.60
CA GLU A 142 -18.21 -5.03 -2.94
C GLU A 142 -18.15 -4.90 -1.43
N VAL A 143 -17.09 -5.40 -0.78
CA VAL A 143 -16.91 -5.23 0.67
C VAL A 143 -16.86 -3.74 1.05
N LYS A 144 -16.13 -2.93 0.28
CA LYS A 144 -16.05 -1.48 0.51
C LYS A 144 -17.40 -0.78 0.31
N SER A 145 -18.22 -1.21 -0.66
CA SER A 145 -19.54 -0.61 -0.88
C SER A 145 -20.49 -0.95 0.28
N LEU A 146 -20.50 -2.21 0.74
CA LEU A 146 -21.31 -2.66 1.88
C LEU A 146 -20.92 -1.96 3.19
N GLN A 147 -19.62 -1.73 3.43
CA GLN A 147 -19.17 -0.99 4.60
C GLN A 147 -19.64 0.48 4.59
N LYS A 148 -19.67 1.11 3.41
CA LYS A 148 -20.20 2.48 3.27
C LYS A 148 -21.70 2.53 3.53
N THR A 149 -22.46 1.54 3.07
CA THR A 149 -23.91 1.47 3.34
C THR A 149 -24.20 1.22 4.81
N ASP A 150 -23.48 0.30 5.47
CA ASP A 150 -23.60 0.05 6.91
C ASP A 150 -23.27 1.30 7.75
N LEU A 151 -22.22 2.04 7.36
CA LEU A 151 -21.88 3.32 8.01
C LEU A 151 -23.00 4.36 7.83
N ALA A 152 -23.58 4.46 6.63
CA ALA A 152 -24.68 5.38 6.36
C ALA A 152 -25.96 5.02 7.11
N GLU A 153 -26.26 3.74 7.28
CA GLU A 153 -27.37 3.25 8.10
C GLU A 153 -27.15 3.51 9.59
N LYS A 154 -25.93 3.29 10.09
CA LYS A 154 -25.55 3.65 11.46
C LYS A 154 -25.77 5.15 11.72
N ILE A 155 -25.25 6.03 10.85
CA ILE A 155 -25.46 7.48 10.96
C ILE A 155 -26.95 7.83 10.97
N ARG A 156 -27.75 7.21 10.11
CA ARG A 156 -29.21 7.41 10.06
C ARG A 156 -29.90 6.98 11.36
N ASN A 157 -29.44 5.91 11.99
CA ASN A 157 -29.99 5.40 13.24
C ASN A 157 -29.55 6.22 14.47
N TYR A 158 -28.39 6.89 14.42
CA TYR A 158 -27.91 7.77 15.50
C TYR A 158 -28.65 9.11 15.58
N LEU A 159 -29.36 9.55 14.54
CA LEU A 159 -30.25 10.72 14.60
C LEU A 159 -31.68 10.33 14.16
N PRO A 160 -32.53 9.86 15.09
CA PRO A 160 -33.93 9.68 14.77
C PRO A 160 -34.53 11.04 14.40
N HIS A 161 -35.13 11.12 13.21
CA HIS A 161 -35.75 12.33 12.65
C HIS A 161 -36.73 13.03 13.63
N LYS A 162 -37.26 12.26 14.59
CA LYS A 162 -38.14 12.71 15.67
C LYS A 162 -37.42 13.56 16.73
N GLU A 163 -36.19 13.23 17.12
CA GLU A 163 -35.39 14.02 18.08
C GLU A 163 -34.92 15.34 17.45
N LEU A 164 -34.55 15.34 16.17
CA LEU A 164 -34.25 16.57 15.43
C LEU A 164 -35.46 17.50 15.35
N LEU A 165 -36.65 16.95 15.09
CA LEU A 165 -37.91 17.71 15.07
C LEU A 165 -38.24 18.30 16.44
N GLU A 166 -38.06 17.54 17.52
CA GLU A 166 -38.25 18.04 18.89
C GLU A 166 -37.24 19.13 19.27
N ILE A 167 -35.99 19.00 18.85
CA ILE A 167 -34.96 20.02 19.06
C ILE A 167 -35.31 21.29 18.27
N VAL A 168 -35.67 21.18 17.00
CA VAL A 168 -36.08 22.31 16.15
C VAL A 168 -37.34 22.99 16.71
N GLN A 169 -38.33 22.23 17.17
CA GLN A 169 -39.53 22.78 17.83
C GLN A 169 -39.19 23.46 19.16
N ARG A 170 -38.28 22.90 19.97
CA ARG A 170 -37.81 23.57 21.19
C ARG A 170 -37.10 24.89 20.88
N PHE A 171 -36.21 24.92 19.88
CA PHE A 171 -35.56 26.15 19.45
C PHE A 171 -36.58 27.19 18.92
N SER A 172 -37.55 26.76 18.11
CA SER A 172 -38.63 27.64 17.63
C SER A 172 -39.47 28.21 18.78
N ASN A 173 -39.71 27.44 19.84
CA ASN A 173 -40.48 27.90 21.01
C ASN A 173 -39.68 28.82 21.92
N ILE A 174 -38.35 28.64 22.01
CA ILE A 174 -37.46 29.51 22.81
C ILE A 174 -37.25 30.86 22.12
N TYR A 175 -37.15 30.89 20.79
CA TYR A 175 -36.80 32.10 20.02
C TYR A 175 -37.96 32.70 19.20
N GLY A 176 -39.14 32.08 19.19
CA GLY A 176 -40.31 32.49 18.39
C GLY A 176 -41.39 33.29 19.14
N GLY A 177 -41.03 33.99 20.23
CA GLY A 177 -41.96 34.80 21.02
C GLY A 177 -42.18 36.22 20.46
N THR A 178 -43.29 36.37 19.73
CA THR A 178 -44.12 37.58 19.52
C THR A 178 -43.46 38.90 19.08
N ALA A 179 -43.36 39.11 17.76
CA ALA A 179 -43.51 40.44 17.18
C ALA A 179 -45.01 40.76 17.06
N ARG A 180 -45.61 41.32 18.11
CA ARG A 180 -46.89 42.05 18.01
C ARG A 180 -46.99 43.01 19.18
N ASP A 181 -47.26 44.27 18.83
CA ASP A 181 -47.61 45.42 19.68
C ASP A 181 -46.49 46.44 19.95
N CYS A 182 -46.08 47.14 18.88
CA CYS A 182 -45.77 48.57 18.95
C CYS A 182 -46.77 49.31 18.06
N SER A 183 -48.00 49.50 18.56
CA SER A 183 -48.90 50.52 18.04
C SER A 183 -48.41 51.89 18.50
N VAL A 184 -47.94 52.69 17.54
CA VAL A 184 -47.62 54.11 17.70
C VAL A 184 -48.93 54.85 18.03
N SER A 185 -49.01 55.42 19.22
CA SER A 185 -50.02 56.42 19.58
C SER A 185 -49.55 57.79 19.08
N ASN A 186 -50.49 58.54 18.49
CA ASN A 186 -50.38 59.96 18.10
C ASN A 186 -49.78 60.86 19.18
#